data_AF-A0A087BSV4-F1
#
_entry.id   AF-A0A087BSV4-F1
#
_cell.length_a   1.000
_cell.length_b   1.000
_cell.length_c   1.000
_cell.angle_alpha   90.00
_cell.angle_beta   90.00
_cell.angle_gamma   90.00
#
_symmetry.space_group_name_H-M   'P 1'
#
loop_
_entity.id
_entity.type
_entity.pdbx_description
1 polymer ?
#
loop_
_entity_poly.entity_id
_entity_poly.type
_entity_poly.pdbx_seq_one_letter_code
_entity_poly.pdbx_strand_id
1 'polypeptide(L)'
;MDGNYYLAGPSWRGWSLEVGLRAFDVELRTQDGRVCAKLPRVYGSSPVTIRDPAVLLPALGRKTNGWPESTIRDDFPAKLRLAVDHMDAGDRRHAFRLIARASDSSGFDAAVRAGEHLIEQGRALDEASMMMLARRIKAGEPVDDVKAPDLRVYDAFMQRKEV
;
A
#
# COMPACT_ATOMS: atom_id res chain seq x y z
N MET A 1 2.44 -18.22 25.22
CA MET A 1 2.77 -16.84 24.78
C MET A 1 2.95 -16.89 23.29
N ASP A 2 2.22 -16.07 22.53
CA ASP A 2 2.39 -15.96 21.09
C ASP A 2 3.78 -15.36 20.80
N GLY A 3 4.73 -16.18 20.36
CA GLY A 3 6.13 -15.83 20.12
C GLY A 3 6.37 -15.15 18.76
N ASN A 4 5.44 -14.30 18.33
CA ASN A 4 5.50 -13.69 16.99
C ASN A 4 6.55 -12.59 16.93
N TYR A 5 7.34 -12.57 15.85
CA TYR A 5 8.35 -11.55 15.61
C TYR A 5 7.74 -10.36 14.85
N TYR A 6 8.03 -9.14 15.32
CA TYR A 6 7.57 -7.88 14.73
C TYR A 6 8.76 -6.99 14.38
N LEU A 7 8.80 -6.48 13.15
CA LEU A 7 9.90 -5.65 12.66
C LEU A 7 9.62 -4.16 12.90
N ALA A 8 10.45 -3.50 13.72
CA ALA A 8 10.35 -2.05 13.97
C ALA A 8 10.75 -1.17 12.79
N GLY A 9 11.58 -1.69 11.87
CA GLY A 9 12.17 -0.96 10.77
C GLY A 9 13.69 -0.76 10.91
N PRO A 10 14.38 -0.39 9.82
CA PRO A 10 15.84 -0.34 9.76
C PRO A 10 16.45 0.77 10.64
N SER A 11 15.70 1.83 10.94
CA SER A 11 16.20 2.99 11.70
C SER A 11 16.43 2.71 13.19
N TRP A 12 15.89 1.61 13.71
CA TRP A 12 15.90 1.27 15.14
C TRP A 12 16.89 0.16 15.49
N ARG A 13 17.83 -0.14 14.59
CA ARG A 13 18.85 -1.15 14.82
C ARG A 13 19.67 -0.82 16.07
N GLY A 14 19.75 -1.76 17.01
CA GLY A 14 20.53 -1.63 18.25
C GLY A 14 19.82 -0.85 19.35
N TRP A 15 18.57 -0.45 19.16
CA TRP A 15 17.76 0.21 20.18
C TRP A 15 16.95 -0.80 20.99
N SER A 16 16.82 -0.55 22.29
CA SER A 16 15.82 -1.22 23.13
C SER A 16 14.47 -0.55 22.97
N LEU A 17 13.47 -1.30 22.52
CA LEU A 17 12.12 -0.83 22.27
C LEU A 17 11.13 -1.45 23.27
N GLU A 18 10.14 -0.66 23.67
CA GLU A 18 8.99 -1.10 24.43
C GLU A 18 7.89 -1.60 23.49
N VAL A 19 7.14 -2.61 23.94
CA VAL A 19 6.09 -3.25 23.14
C VAL A 19 4.75 -3.05 23.84
N GLY A 20 3.87 -2.28 23.21
CA GLY A 20 2.46 -2.15 23.58
C GLY A 20 1.62 -3.20 22.86
N LEU A 21 1.12 -4.19 23.59
CA LEU A 21 0.23 -5.22 23.04
C LEU A 21 -1.23 -4.79 23.20
N ARG A 22 -1.94 -4.55 22.09
CA ARG A 22 -3.38 -4.21 22.08
C ARG A 22 -4.21 -5.37 21.53
N ALA A 23 -5.53 -5.23 21.49
CA ALA A 23 -6.40 -6.24 20.93
C ALA A 23 -6.11 -6.47 19.43
N PHE A 24 -5.97 -5.40 18.65
CA PHE A 24 -5.85 -5.51 17.19
C PHE A 24 -4.47 -5.16 16.64
N ASP A 25 -3.61 -4.57 17.45
CA ASP A 25 -2.31 -4.10 17.02
C ASP A 25 -1.21 -4.29 18.08
N VAL A 26 0.01 -4.28 17.59
CA VAL A 26 1.25 -4.23 18.36
C VAL A 26 1.93 -2.92 18.03
N GLU A 27 2.18 -2.12 19.07
CA GLU A 27 2.82 -0.82 18.97
C GLU A 27 4.25 -0.91 19.51
N LEU A 28 5.24 -0.66 18.66
CA LEU A 28 6.65 -0.60 19.05
C LEU A 28 7.00 0.84 19.36
N ARG A 29 7.57 1.09 20.53
CA ARG A 29 7.88 2.44 21.02
C ARG A 29 9.29 2.51 21.55
N THR A 30 9.92 3.67 21.45
CA THR A 30 11.13 3.97 22.20
C THR A 30 10.79 4.25 23.68
N GLN A 31 11.79 4.19 24.56
CA GLN A 31 11.62 4.52 25.99
C GLN A 31 11.19 5.97 26.24
N ASP A 32 11.53 6.91 25.35
CA ASP A 32 11.05 8.29 25.38
C ASP A 32 9.64 8.46 24.78
N GLY A 33 8.97 7.37 24.41
CA GLY A 33 7.58 7.37 23.97
C GLY A 33 7.35 7.72 22.50
N ARG A 34 8.36 7.67 21.63
CA ARG A 34 8.15 7.82 20.18
C ARG A 34 7.61 6.51 19.61
N VAL A 35 6.63 6.60 18.72
CA VAL A 35 6.11 5.43 18.01
C VAL A 35 7.07 5.07 16.88
N CYS A 36 7.61 3.85 16.94
CA CYS A 36 8.51 3.30 15.93
C CYS A 36 7.73 2.60 14.81
N ALA A 37 6.76 1.75 15.17
CA ALA A 37 5.93 1.00 14.24
C ALA A 37 4.59 0.62 14.89
N LYS A 38 3.55 0.50 14.08
CA LYS A 38 2.26 -0.05 14.48
C LYS A 38 1.87 -1.15 13.51
N LEU A 39 1.80 -2.38 13.99
CA LEU A 39 1.61 -3.58 13.16
C LEU A 39 0.36 -4.35 13.59
N PRO A 40 -0.34 -5.03 12.68
CA PRO A 40 -1.51 -5.83 13.03
C PRO A 40 -1.10 -6.95 13.99
N ARG A 41 -1.87 -7.14 15.05
CA ARG A 41 -1.62 -8.24 15.99
C ARG A 41 -2.01 -9.56 15.33
N VAL A 42 -1.04 -10.45 15.23
CA VAL A 42 -1.27 -11.85 14.82
C VAL A 42 -1.42 -12.70 16.08
N TYR A 43 -2.50 -13.47 16.12
CA TYR A 43 -2.79 -14.45 17.16
C TYR A 43 -2.19 -15.82 16.81
N GLY A 44 -1.78 -16.57 17.83
CA GLY A 44 -1.13 -17.86 17.63
C GLY A 44 0.33 -17.71 17.18
N SER A 45 0.85 -18.71 16.45
CA SER A 45 2.24 -18.72 15.98
C SER A 45 2.33 -18.45 14.48
N SER A 46 2.99 -17.35 14.11
CA SER A 46 3.36 -17.02 12.74
C SER A 46 4.78 -17.51 12.45
N PRO A 47 5.02 -18.24 11.36
CA PRO A 47 6.36 -18.60 10.93
C PRO A 47 7.12 -17.42 10.30
N VAL A 48 6.42 -16.32 9.99
CA VAL A 48 6.96 -15.15 9.31
C VAL A 48 6.98 -13.95 10.25
N THR A 49 8.05 -13.15 10.18
CA THR A 49 8.14 -11.86 10.86
C THR A 49 7.13 -10.87 10.29
N ILE A 50 6.25 -10.37 11.16
CA ILE A 50 5.28 -9.33 10.81
C ILE A 50 6.05 -8.04 10.57
N ARG A 51 5.84 -7.42 9.41
CA ARG A 51 6.53 -6.19 9.01
C ARG A 51 5.59 -5.32 8.18
N ASP A 52 5.90 -4.03 8.11
CA ASP A 52 5.34 -3.12 7.12
C ASP A 52 6.43 -2.79 6.07
N PRO A 53 6.29 -3.27 4.82
CA PRO A 53 7.22 -2.95 3.74
C PRO A 53 7.34 -1.44 3.45
N ALA A 54 6.29 -0.65 3.75
CA ALA A 54 6.27 0.78 3.46
C ALA A 54 7.40 1.55 4.15
N VAL A 55 7.89 1.05 5.30
CA VAL A 55 8.98 1.65 6.07
C VAL A 55 10.28 1.77 5.26
N LEU A 56 10.48 0.94 4.23
CA LEU A 56 11.66 0.98 3.37
C LEU A 56 11.53 1.97 2.19
N LEU A 57 10.31 2.41 1.85
CA LEU A 57 10.07 3.29 0.70
C LEU A 57 10.77 4.66 0.81
N PRO A 58 10.79 5.36 1.96
CA PRO A 58 11.54 6.60 2.08
C PRO A 58 13.05 6.43 1.86
N ALA A 59 13.63 5.30 2.30
CA ALA A 59 15.04 4.99 2.09
C ALA A 59 15.32 4.68 0.61
N LEU A 60 14.48 3.88 -0.04
CA LEU A 60 14.57 3.59 -1.48
C LEU A 60 14.35 4.85 -2.33
N GLY A 61 13.50 5.77 -1.90
CA GLY A 61 13.32 7.07 -2.55
C GLY A 61 14.57 7.95 -2.52
N ARG A 62 15.46 7.78 -1.53
CA ARG A 62 16.78 8.45 -1.49
C ARG A 62 17.82 7.71 -2.33
N LYS A 63 17.75 6.38 -2.40
CA LYS A 63 18.71 5.51 -3.10
C LYS A 63 17.97 4.54 -4.02
N THR A 64 17.49 5.05 -5.16
CA THR A 64 16.61 4.33 -6.09
C THR A 64 17.30 3.19 -6.83
N ASN A 65 18.63 3.22 -6.95
CA ASN A 65 19.43 2.12 -7.50
C ASN A 65 19.44 0.87 -6.59
N GLY A 66 19.00 0.99 -5.33
CA GLY A 66 18.82 -0.16 -4.43
C GLY A 66 17.55 -0.97 -4.71
N TRP A 67 16.69 -0.54 -5.63
CA TRP A 67 15.42 -1.22 -5.93
C TRP A 67 15.58 -2.67 -6.42
N PRO A 68 16.46 -3.01 -7.40
CA PRO A 68 16.57 -4.38 -7.90
C PRO A 68 16.91 -5.40 -6.82
N GLU A 69 17.72 -4.99 -5.83
CA GLU A 69 18.18 -5.80 -4.70
C GLU A 69 17.33 -5.59 -3.43
N SER A 70 16.19 -4.91 -3.54
CA SER A 70 15.39 -4.57 -2.38
C SER A 70 14.59 -5.76 -1.87
N THR A 71 14.61 -5.99 -0.56
CA THR A 71 13.81 -7.03 0.10
C THR A 71 12.30 -6.82 -0.03
N ILE A 72 11.83 -5.61 -0.36
CA ILE A 72 10.41 -5.33 -0.57
C ILE A 72 9.97 -5.48 -2.01
N ARG A 73 10.89 -5.81 -2.93
CA ARG A 73 10.57 -5.94 -4.35
C ARG A 73 9.51 -7.01 -4.59
N ASP A 74 9.57 -8.12 -3.86
CA ASP A 74 8.60 -9.21 -3.97
C ASP A 74 7.26 -8.92 -3.27
N ASP A 75 7.19 -7.87 -2.44
CA ASP A 75 5.94 -7.41 -1.86
C ASP A 75 5.12 -6.57 -2.86
N PHE A 76 5.71 -6.18 -4.00
CA PHE A 76 5.01 -5.44 -5.05
C PHE A 76 4.30 -6.42 -5.99
N PRO A 77 3.03 -6.13 -6.35
CA PRO A 77 2.33 -6.87 -7.39
C PRO A 77 3.07 -6.84 -8.72
N ALA A 78 2.93 -7.92 -9.51
CA ALA A 78 3.83 -8.21 -10.63
C ALA A 78 3.86 -7.09 -11.68
N LYS A 79 2.72 -6.49 -12.05
CA LYS A 79 2.69 -5.46 -13.09
C LYS A 79 3.24 -4.14 -12.58
N LEU A 80 2.95 -3.78 -11.33
CA LEU A 80 3.57 -2.60 -10.71
C LEU A 80 5.07 -2.78 -10.57
N ARG A 81 5.54 -3.95 -10.12
CA ARG A 81 6.97 -4.27 -10.00
C ARG A 81 7.68 -4.11 -11.34
N LEU A 82 7.12 -4.68 -12.41
CA LEU A 82 7.66 -4.54 -13.77
C LEU A 82 7.67 -3.09 -14.24
N ALA A 83 6.63 -2.31 -13.97
CA ALA A 83 6.61 -0.89 -14.32
C ALA A 83 7.74 -0.12 -13.60
N VAL A 84 7.92 -0.35 -12.30
CA VAL A 84 8.97 0.28 -11.49
C VAL A 84 10.39 -0.13 -11.93
N ASP A 85 10.56 -1.38 -12.39
CA ASP A 85 11.83 -1.87 -12.93
C ASP A 85 12.27 -1.06 -14.18
N HIS A 86 11.32 -0.62 -15.01
CA HIS A 86 11.58 0.14 -16.24
C HIS A 86 11.63 1.67 -16.03
N MET A 87 11.20 2.18 -14.88
CA MET A 87 11.27 3.60 -14.55
C MET A 87 12.71 4.08 -14.40
N ASP A 88 12.96 5.31 -14.81
CA ASP A 88 14.20 6.01 -14.50
C ASP A 88 14.28 6.37 -13.00
N ALA A 89 15.41 6.93 -12.57
CA ALA A 89 15.64 7.25 -11.17
C ALA A 89 14.66 8.32 -10.61
N GLY A 90 14.21 9.25 -11.46
CA GLY A 90 13.30 10.33 -11.07
C GLY A 90 11.88 9.80 -10.88
N ASP A 91 11.39 9.04 -11.86
CA ASP A 91 10.07 8.41 -11.85
C ASP A 91 9.97 7.39 -10.73
N ARG A 92 11.01 6.57 -10.54
CA ARG A 92 11.07 5.60 -9.45
C ARG A 92 11.01 6.28 -8.08
N ARG A 93 11.74 7.39 -7.91
CA ARG A 93 11.69 8.20 -6.69
C ARG A 93 10.30 8.80 -6.47
N HIS A 94 9.63 9.24 -7.53
CA HIS A 94 8.28 9.77 -7.45
C HIS A 94 7.27 8.67 -7.05
N ALA A 95 7.31 7.51 -7.72
CA ALA A 95 6.47 6.36 -7.44
C ALA A 95 6.60 5.91 -5.98
N PHE A 96 7.82 5.74 -5.45
CA PHE A 96 8.02 5.37 -4.05
C PHE A 96 7.45 6.39 -3.07
N ARG A 97 7.54 7.69 -3.38
CA ARG A 97 6.94 8.75 -2.57
C ARG A 97 5.42 8.65 -2.56
N LEU A 98 4.79 8.43 -3.71
CA LEU A 98 3.33 8.28 -3.82
C LEU A 98 2.84 7.03 -3.09
N ILE A 99 3.52 5.90 -3.25
CA ILE A 99 3.17 4.65 -2.57
C ILE A 99 3.33 4.81 -1.06
N ALA A 100 4.42 5.44 -0.58
CA ALA A 100 4.61 5.68 0.85
C ALA A 100 3.46 6.54 1.43
N ARG A 101 3.11 7.63 0.74
CA ARG A 101 2.03 8.52 1.18
C ARG A 101 0.66 7.85 1.16
N ALA A 102 0.38 7.03 0.15
CA ALA A 102 -0.84 6.23 0.10
C ALA A 102 -0.86 5.17 1.23
N SER A 103 0.28 4.53 1.50
CA SER A 103 0.44 3.54 2.56
C SER A 103 0.15 4.12 3.95
N ASP A 104 0.59 5.35 4.23
CA ASP A 104 0.31 6.03 5.51
C ASP A 104 -1.20 6.11 5.82
N SER A 105 -2.03 6.30 4.79
CA SER A 105 -3.48 6.41 4.94
C SER A 105 -4.22 5.07 4.86
N SER A 106 -3.72 4.16 4.00
CA SER A 106 -4.49 3.02 3.52
C SER A 106 -3.81 1.67 3.72
N GLY A 107 -2.60 1.65 4.27
CA GLY A 107 -1.76 0.46 4.37
C GLY A 107 -1.04 0.14 3.05
N PHE A 108 0.10 -0.56 3.17
CA PHE A 108 0.96 -0.87 2.04
C PHE A 108 0.26 -1.68 0.94
N ASP A 109 -0.45 -2.75 1.31
CA ASP A 109 -1.16 -3.63 0.35
C ASP A 109 -2.13 -2.84 -0.53
N ALA A 110 -2.98 -2.01 0.09
CA ALA A 110 -3.94 -1.19 -0.65
C ALA A 110 -3.25 -0.18 -1.56
N ALA A 111 -2.13 0.40 -1.13
CA ALA A 111 -1.36 1.35 -1.92
C ALA A 111 -0.71 0.71 -3.16
N VAL A 112 -0.09 -0.46 -3.02
CA VAL A 112 0.54 -1.15 -4.16
C VAL A 112 -0.48 -1.73 -5.13
N ARG A 113 -1.64 -2.21 -4.64
CA ARG A 113 -2.76 -2.63 -5.50
C ARG A 113 -3.39 -1.47 -6.26
N ALA A 114 -3.51 -0.30 -5.63
CA ALA A 114 -3.95 0.92 -6.33
C ALA A 114 -2.97 1.31 -7.44
N GLY A 115 -1.67 1.25 -7.16
CA GLY A 115 -0.63 1.51 -8.16
C GLY A 115 -0.67 0.52 -9.32
N GLU A 116 -0.82 -0.78 -9.03
CA GLU A 116 -0.96 -1.79 -10.08
C GLU A 116 -2.17 -1.53 -10.98
N HIS A 117 -3.31 -1.21 -10.38
CA HIS A 117 -4.54 -0.92 -11.13
C HIS A 117 -4.38 0.29 -12.07
N LEU A 118 -3.72 1.37 -11.61
CA LEU A 118 -3.46 2.53 -12.47
C LEU A 118 -2.55 2.17 -13.65
N ILE A 119 -1.50 1.39 -13.42
CA ILE A 119 -0.61 0.90 -14.46
C ILE A 119 -1.35 0.02 -15.46
N GLU A 120 -2.23 -0.88 -15.00
CA GLU A 120 -3.07 -1.70 -15.87
C GLU A 120 -3.99 -0.87 -16.77
N GLN A 121 -4.54 0.24 -16.25
CA GLN A 121 -5.36 1.17 -17.01
C GLN A 121 -4.55 2.08 -17.96
N GLY A 122 -3.22 1.94 -18.00
CA GLY A 122 -2.33 2.82 -18.78
C GLY A 122 -2.28 4.25 -18.24
N ARG A 123 -2.67 4.46 -16.98
CA ARG A 123 -2.70 5.77 -16.33
C ARG A 123 -1.37 6.02 -15.63
N ALA A 124 -0.96 7.30 -15.60
CA ALA A 124 0.18 7.71 -14.79
C ALA A 124 -0.12 7.54 -13.29
N LEU A 125 0.92 7.29 -12.51
CA LEU A 125 0.83 7.33 -11.06
C LEU A 125 0.74 8.79 -10.61
N ASP A 126 -0.48 9.26 -10.34
CA ASP A 126 -0.74 10.55 -9.72
C ASP A 126 -1.25 10.39 -8.29
N GLU A 127 -1.03 11.42 -7.46
CA GLU A 127 -1.33 11.35 -6.04
C GLU A 127 -2.83 11.19 -5.74
N ALA A 128 -3.68 11.92 -6.45
CA ALA A 128 -5.12 11.94 -6.18
C ALA A 128 -5.74 10.57 -6.49
N SER A 129 -5.41 10.01 -7.65
CA SER A 129 -5.90 8.69 -8.06
C SER A 129 -5.38 7.59 -7.13
N MET A 130 -4.09 7.63 -6.78
CA MET A 130 -3.48 6.68 -5.84
C MET A 130 -4.18 6.70 -4.48
N MET A 131 -4.36 7.88 -3.89
CA MET A 131 -5.01 8.02 -2.58
C MET A 131 -6.47 7.58 -2.61
N MET A 132 -7.21 7.97 -3.65
CA MET A 132 -8.61 7.61 -3.80
C MET A 132 -8.77 6.08 -3.92
N LEU A 133 -8.04 5.44 -4.84
CA LEU A 133 -8.14 4.01 -5.06
C LEU A 133 -7.64 3.20 -3.86
N ALA A 134 -6.54 3.60 -3.23
CA ALA A 134 -6.04 2.90 -2.05
C ALA A 134 -7.06 2.92 -0.89
N ARG A 135 -7.78 4.03 -0.71
CA ARG A 135 -8.86 4.11 0.29
C ARG A 135 -10.03 3.19 -0.05
N ARG A 136 -10.45 3.13 -1.32
CA ARG A 136 -11.51 2.22 -1.79
C ARG A 136 -11.13 0.76 -1.54
N ILE A 137 -9.89 0.39 -1.89
CA ILE A 137 -9.36 -0.96 -1.65
C ILE A 137 -9.35 -1.29 -0.17
N LYS A 138 -8.88 -0.38 0.69
CA LYS A 138 -8.92 -0.57 2.15
C LYS A 138 -10.33 -0.72 2.69
N ALA A 139 -11.31 -0.02 2.11
CA ALA A 139 -12.72 -0.17 2.46
C ALA A 139 -13.35 -1.49 1.98
N GLY A 140 -12.62 -2.29 1.19
CA GLY A 140 -13.11 -3.54 0.61
C GLY A 140 -13.99 -3.34 -0.62
N GLU A 141 -13.98 -2.14 -1.21
CA GLU A 141 -14.71 -1.89 -2.46
C GLU A 141 -14.01 -2.57 -3.64
N PRO A 142 -14.77 -3.17 -4.57
CA PRO A 142 -14.20 -3.70 -5.80
C PRO A 142 -13.57 -2.56 -6.61
N VAL A 143 -12.33 -2.80 -7.06
CA VAL A 143 -11.56 -1.85 -7.88
C VAL A 143 -12.02 -1.90 -9.34
N ASP A 144 -12.62 -3.02 -9.75
CA ASP A 144 -13.16 -3.17 -11.08
C ASP A 144 -14.19 -2.07 -11.37
N ASP A 145 -14.08 -1.48 -12.55
CA ASP A 145 -15.15 -0.69 -13.12
C ASP A 145 -16.35 -1.64 -13.25
N VAL A 146 -17.27 -1.58 -12.30
CA VAL A 146 -18.61 -2.14 -12.48
C VAL A 146 -19.07 -1.57 -13.81
N LYS A 147 -19.22 -2.44 -14.82
CA LYS A 147 -19.63 -2.06 -16.17
C LYS A 147 -20.75 -1.04 -16.01
N ALA A 148 -20.50 0.19 -16.48
CA ALA A 148 -21.45 1.28 -16.33
C ALA A 148 -22.84 0.75 -16.73
N PRO A 149 -23.88 0.95 -15.89
CA PRO A 149 -25.22 0.48 -16.22
C PRO A 149 -25.57 0.88 -17.64
N ASP A 150 -26.14 -0.03 -18.43
CA ASP A 150 -26.51 0.28 -19.80
C ASP A 150 -27.66 1.31 -19.78
N LEU A 151 -27.31 2.59 -19.91
CA LEU A 151 -28.26 3.69 -19.82
C LEU A 151 -29.23 3.73 -21.00
N ARG A 152 -29.00 2.95 -22.06
CA ARG A 152 -29.93 2.82 -23.21
C ARG A 152 -31.30 2.28 -22.80
N VAL A 153 -31.40 1.63 -21.63
CA VAL A 153 -32.68 1.23 -21.03
C VAL A 153 -33.59 2.46 -20.77
N TYR A 154 -33.01 3.63 -20.47
CA TYR A 154 -33.78 4.86 -20.25
C TYR A 154 -34.25 5.53 -21.56
N ASP A 155 -33.60 5.25 -22.68
CA ASP A 155 -34.01 5.78 -23.99
C ASP A 155 -35.40 5.25 -24.37
N ALA A 156 -35.71 4.00 -24.02
CA ALA A 156 -37.03 3.39 -24.22
C ALA A 156 -38.14 4.06 -23.39
N PHE A 157 -37.78 4.69 -22.26
CA PHE A 157 -38.72 5.43 -21.42
C PHE A 157 -39.05 6.81 -22.01
N MET A 158 -38.08 7.42 -22.71
CA MET A 158 -38.24 8.73 -23.36
C MET A 158 -38.98 8.65 -24.71
N GLN A 159 -39.07 7.47 -25.32
CA GLN A 159 -39.78 7.25 -26.60
C GLN A 159 -41.29 7.03 -26.45
N ARG A 160 -41.85 7.05 -25.24
CA ARG A 160 -43.31 6.94 -25.00
C ARG A 160 -43.95 8.30 -24.73
N LYS A 161 -43.90 9.19 -25.73
CA LYS A 161 -44.85 10.31 -25.86
C LYS A 161 -45.04 10.63 -27.34
N GLU A 162 -46.10 10.09 -27.90
CA GLU A 162 -47.01 10.74 -28.85
C GLU A 162 -48.17 9.76 -29.07
N VAL A 163 -49.31 10.07 -28.45
CA VAL A 163 -50.63 9.49 -28.74
C VAL A 163 -51.35 10.48 -29.62
#